data_AF-A0A0G0U4P3-F1
#
_entry.id   AF-A0A0G0U4P3-F1
#
_cell.length_a   1.000
_cell.length_b   1.000
_cell.length_c   1.000
_cell.angle_alpha   90.00
_cell.angle_beta   90.00
_cell.angle_gamma   90.00
#
_symmetry.space_group_name_H-M   'P 1'
#
loop_
_entity.id
_entity.type
_entity.pdbx_description
1 polymer ?
#
loop_
_entity_poly.entity_id
_entity_poly.type
_entity_poly.pdbx_seq_one_letter_code
_entity_poly.pdbx_strand_id
1 'polypeptide(L)'
;MGWAERRAIVYTDGGGAHYLHSANSFAGATPTAAVVNYPGLVNGGSVQIDDNQSGLSDKQKTVGTKVGIGVRNSNTVIIVVANSVNMQQFAYVFKSLGATGALNLDTGGSTAMYLNGRYVFGPGRALPNAIIFARR
;
A
#
# COMPACT_ATOMS: atom_id res chain seq x y z
N MET A 1 -8.04 -4.89 19.90
CA MET A 1 -6.92 -4.84 18.93
C MET A 1 -6.40 -3.42 18.87
N GLY A 2 -5.14 -3.22 19.26
CA GLY A 2 -4.52 -1.89 19.36
C GLY A 2 -4.09 -1.34 17.99
N TRP A 3 -3.85 -0.03 17.91
CA TRP A 3 -3.36 0.65 16.71
C TRP A 3 -2.08 0.01 16.12
N ALA A 4 -1.22 -0.56 16.97
CA ALA A 4 0.04 -1.14 16.55
C ALA A 4 -0.11 -2.46 15.77
N GLU A 5 -1.16 -3.25 16.04
CA GLU A 5 -1.41 -4.57 15.43
C GLU A 5 -1.96 -4.49 14.02
N ARG A 6 -2.38 -3.29 13.59
CA ARG A 6 -3.12 -3.07 12.35
C ARG A 6 -2.25 -2.63 11.18
N ARG A 7 -1.04 -2.13 11.44
CA ARG A 7 -0.17 -1.54 10.42
C ARG A 7 0.58 -2.63 9.66
N ALA A 8 0.50 -2.59 8.34
CA ALA A 8 1.28 -3.45 7.48
C ALA A 8 2.57 -2.76 7.06
N ILE A 9 3.54 -3.56 6.61
CA ILE A 9 4.81 -3.07 6.06
C ILE A 9 5.06 -3.71 4.70
N VAL A 10 5.52 -2.88 3.76
CA VAL A 10 6.23 -3.34 2.54
C VAL A 10 7.67 -2.88 2.68
N TYR A 11 8.62 -3.77 2.46
CA TYR A 11 10.04 -3.45 2.52
C TYR A 11 10.83 -4.21 1.45
N THR A 12 12.04 -3.73 1.18
CA THR A 12 13.00 -4.41 0.30
C THR A 12 14.29 -4.70 1.03
N ASP A 13 14.94 -5.81 0.72
CA ASP A 13 16.28 -6.17 1.18
C ASP A 13 17.06 -6.89 0.06
N GLY A 14 18.18 -7.52 0.39
CA GLY A 14 19.00 -8.28 -0.57
C GLY A 14 18.26 -9.46 -1.23
N GLY A 15 17.15 -9.92 -0.66
CA GLY A 15 16.30 -10.98 -1.19
C GLY A 15 15.12 -10.49 -2.03
N GLY A 16 14.92 -9.17 -2.15
CA GLY A 16 13.84 -8.56 -2.94
C GLY A 16 12.79 -7.86 -2.08
N ALA A 17 11.55 -7.80 -2.58
CA ALA A 17 10.41 -7.14 -1.96
C ALA A 17 9.58 -8.10 -1.09
N HIS A 18 9.14 -7.60 0.06
CA HIS A 18 8.44 -8.37 1.08
C HIS A 18 7.23 -7.62 1.61
N TYR A 19 6.27 -8.36 2.14
CA TYR A 19 5.09 -7.85 2.83
C TYR A 19 4.91 -8.56 4.16
N LEU A 20 4.62 -7.81 5.22
CA LEU A 20 4.12 -8.37 6.48
C LEU A 20 2.82 -7.67 6.86
N HIS A 21 1.82 -8.46 7.27
CA HIS A 21 0.54 -7.96 7.74
C HIS A 21 0.69 -7.07 8.97
N SER A 22 1.64 -7.38 9.84
CA SER A 22 1.97 -6.60 11.03
C SER A 22 3.41 -6.12 10.96
N ALA A 23 3.60 -4.80 11.00
CA ALA A 23 4.91 -4.18 11.07
C ALA A 23 5.65 -4.52 12.38
N ASN A 24 4.93 -4.91 13.44
CA ASN A 24 5.56 -5.38 14.68
C ASN A 24 6.21 -6.77 14.53
N SER A 25 5.79 -7.55 13.52
CA SER A 25 6.41 -8.82 13.19
C SER A 25 7.68 -8.65 12.34
N PHE A 26 8.05 -7.42 12.00
CA PHE A 26 9.31 -7.15 11.33
C PHE A 26 10.48 -7.40 12.28
N ALA A 27 11.23 -8.47 12.02
CA ALA A 27 12.38 -8.87 12.82
C ALA A 27 13.50 -9.42 11.93
N GLY A 28 14.75 -9.14 12.29
CA GLY A 28 15.94 -9.82 11.74
C GLY A 28 16.38 -9.42 10.33
N ALA A 29 15.63 -8.59 9.60
CA ALA A 29 16.03 -8.06 8.30
C ALA A 29 16.68 -6.67 8.41
N THR A 30 17.64 -6.37 7.52
CA THR A 30 18.17 -5.01 7.33
C THR A 30 17.55 -4.44 6.05
N PRO A 31 16.48 -3.64 6.14
CA PRO A 31 15.77 -3.18 4.96
C PRO A 31 16.60 -2.11 4.24
N THR A 32 16.66 -2.22 2.92
CA THR A 32 17.20 -1.17 2.03
C THR A 32 16.21 -0.04 1.83
N ALA A 33 14.91 -0.36 1.87
CA ALA A 33 13.81 0.59 1.91
C ALA A 33 12.62 -0.05 2.63
N ALA A 34 11.78 0.75 3.27
CA ALA A 34 10.56 0.28 3.93
C ALA A 34 9.50 1.37 3.96
N VAL A 35 8.23 0.96 3.86
CA VAL A 35 7.07 1.81 4.12
C VAL A 35 6.08 1.06 5.00
N VAL A 36 5.63 1.73 6.06
CA VAL A 36 4.60 1.23 6.98
C VAL A 36 3.36 2.08 6.81
N ASN A 37 2.20 1.45 6.66
CA ASN A 37 0.95 2.19 6.61
C ASN A 37 -0.27 1.33 6.97
N TYR A 38 -1.45 1.94 6.95
CA TYR A 38 -2.73 1.33 7.28
C TYR A 38 -3.81 1.75 6.27
N PRO A 39 -4.75 0.86 5.92
CA PRO A 39 -4.79 -0.57 6.26
C PRO A 39 -3.94 -1.47 5.35
N GLY A 40 -3.65 -2.68 5.84
CA GLY A 40 -3.33 -3.81 4.98
C GLY A 40 -4.56 -4.22 4.13
N LEU A 41 -4.33 -4.58 2.88
CA LEU A 41 -5.38 -4.85 1.88
C LEU A 41 -5.44 -6.33 1.51
N VAL A 42 -4.27 -6.94 1.25
CA VAL A 42 -4.13 -8.35 0.85
C VAL A 42 -3.03 -9.00 1.69
N ASN A 43 -3.24 -10.25 2.11
CA ASN A 43 -2.25 -11.09 2.79
C ASN A 43 -2.42 -12.55 2.35
N GLY A 44 -1.31 -13.21 2.00
CA GLY A 44 -1.34 -14.56 1.43
C GLY A 44 -2.22 -14.67 0.17
N GLY A 45 -2.31 -13.60 -0.63
CA GLY A 45 -3.18 -13.54 -1.82
C GLY A 45 -4.69 -13.41 -1.53
N SER A 46 -5.07 -13.28 -0.26
CA SER A 46 -6.47 -13.12 0.17
C SER A 46 -6.75 -11.69 0.63
N VAL A 47 -7.95 -11.19 0.29
CA VAL A 47 -8.44 -9.91 0.82
C VAL A 47 -8.64 -10.06 2.33
N GLN A 48 -8.09 -9.14 3.10
CA GLN A 48 -8.10 -9.18 4.57
C GLN A 48 -8.80 -7.97 5.20
N ILE A 49 -9.51 -7.20 4.37
CA ILE A 49 -10.18 -5.98 4.78
C ILE A 49 -11.68 -6.05 4.49
N ASP A 50 -12.45 -5.53 5.44
CA ASP A 50 -13.86 -5.25 5.35
C ASP A 50 -14.07 -3.77 5.71
N ASP A 51 -14.84 -3.03 4.91
CA ASP A 51 -15.12 -1.61 5.19
C ASP A 51 -15.94 -1.40 6.47
N ASN A 52 -16.62 -2.45 6.96
CA ASN A 52 -17.34 -2.44 8.23
C ASN A 52 -16.42 -2.66 9.44
N GLN A 53 -15.14 -2.99 9.23
CA GLN A 53 -14.23 -3.25 10.35
C GLN A 53 -13.95 -1.99 11.17
N SER A 54 -13.70 -2.19 12.47
CA SER A 54 -13.25 -1.11 13.34
C SER A 54 -11.83 -0.65 12.99
N GLY A 55 -11.57 0.66 13.10
CA GLY A 55 -10.23 1.23 12.90
C GLY A 55 -10.01 1.97 11.59
N LEU A 56 -10.90 1.80 10.60
CA LEU A 56 -10.90 2.64 9.41
C LEU A 56 -11.49 4.01 9.71
N SER A 57 -10.77 5.06 9.33
CA SER A 57 -11.28 6.43 9.33
C SER A 57 -12.39 6.60 8.29
N ASP A 58 -13.24 7.61 8.47
CA ASP A 58 -14.35 7.89 7.54
C ASP A 58 -13.85 8.09 6.10
N LYS A 59 -12.74 8.82 5.94
CA LYS A 59 -12.07 9.03 4.65
C LYS A 59 -11.58 7.73 3.99
N GLN A 60 -11.14 6.76 4.80
CA GLN A 60 -10.74 5.46 4.27
C GLN A 60 -11.96 4.68 3.78
N LYS A 61 -13.08 4.72 4.51
CA LYS A 61 -14.35 4.06 4.16
C LYS A 61 -15.03 4.67 2.94
N THR A 62 -14.90 5.99 2.73
CA THR A 62 -15.56 6.66 1.60
C THR A 62 -15.04 6.14 0.26
N VAL A 63 -15.93 5.95 -0.70
CA VAL A 63 -15.57 5.71 -2.11
C VAL A 63 -14.82 6.92 -2.65
N GLY A 64 -13.69 6.71 -3.32
CA GLY A 64 -12.92 7.80 -3.92
C GLY A 64 -11.65 7.30 -4.59
N THR A 65 -10.71 8.21 -4.83
CA THR A 65 -9.37 7.83 -5.27
C THR A 65 -8.61 7.19 -4.11
N LYS A 66 -7.93 6.07 -4.37
CA LYS A 66 -7.05 5.36 -3.45
C LYS A 66 -5.70 5.11 -4.12
N VAL A 67 -4.63 5.10 -3.33
CA VAL A 67 -3.28 4.77 -3.78
C VAL A 67 -2.69 3.73 -2.84
N GLY A 68 -1.94 2.78 -3.36
CA GLY A 68 -1.44 1.65 -2.60
C GLY A 68 -0.20 1.03 -3.23
N ILE A 69 0.45 0.20 -2.43
CA ILE A 69 1.61 -0.59 -2.83
C ILE A 69 1.36 -2.05 -2.47
N GLY A 70 1.74 -2.96 -3.37
CA GLY A 70 1.66 -4.39 -3.18
C GLY A 70 2.89 -5.12 -3.67
N VAL A 71 3.06 -6.33 -3.19
CA VAL A 71 4.08 -7.28 -3.61
C VAL A 71 3.35 -8.45 -4.28
N ARG A 72 3.73 -8.78 -5.51
CA ARG A 72 3.27 -10.01 -6.19
C ARG A 72 4.21 -11.16 -5.83
N ASN A 73 5.50 -10.92 -5.94
CA ASN A 73 6.59 -11.81 -5.55
C ASN A 73 7.83 -10.97 -5.20
N SER A 74 8.92 -11.60 -4.76
CA SER A 74 10.15 -10.92 -4.36
C SER A 74 10.74 -9.98 -5.41
N ASN A 75 10.43 -10.18 -6.70
CA ASN A 75 10.98 -9.38 -7.79
C ASN A 75 9.95 -8.40 -8.39
N THR A 76 8.72 -8.37 -7.87
CA THR A 76 7.62 -7.60 -8.46
C THR A 76 6.84 -6.83 -7.41
N VAL A 77 7.03 -5.50 -7.42
CA VAL A 77 6.20 -4.54 -6.70
C VAL A 77 5.13 -3.98 -7.65
N ILE A 78 3.93 -3.77 -7.12
CA ILE A 78 2.79 -3.19 -7.83
C ILE A 78 2.42 -1.88 -7.13
N ILE A 79 2.34 -0.80 -7.89
CA ILE A 79 1.79 0.48 -7.43
C ILE A 79 0.48 0.73 -8.17
N VAL A 80 -0.57 1.03 -7.41
CA VAL A 80 -1.91 1.23 -7.98
C VAL A 80 -2.46 2.55 -7.50
N VAL A 81 -2.97 3.34 -8.43
CA VAL A 81 -3.95 4.40 -8.18
C VAL A 81 -5.27 3.94 -8.77
N ALA A 82 -6.31 3.84 -7.94
CA ALA A 82 -7.65 3.43 -8.35
C ALA A 82 -8.65 4.54 -8.03
N ASN A 83 -9.58 4.82 -8.94
CA ASN A 83 -10.63 5.81 -8.75
C ASN A 83 -11.96 5.11 -8.46
N SER A 84 -12.85 5.81 -7.75
CA SER A 84 -14.21 5.33 -7.44
C SER A 84 -14.24 3.98 -6.73
N VAL A 85 -13.33 3.77 -5.76
CA VAL A 85 -13.28 2.55 -4.94
C VAL A 85 -13.29 2.87 -3.44
N ASN A 86 -13.93 2.00 -2.65
CA ASN A 86 -13.70 1.91 -1.20
C ASN A 86 -12.48 0.99 -0.90
N MET A 87 -12.12 0.75 0.38
CA MET A 87 -10.91 -0.05 0.68
C MET A 87 -11.07 -1.51 0.31
N GLN A 88 -12.27 -2.07 0.49
CA GLN A 88 -12.51 -3.46 0.15
C GLN A 88 -12.42 -3.69 -1.37
N GLN A 89 -13.04 -2.84 -2.18
CA GLN A 89 -12.90 -2.86 -3.64
C GLN A 89 -11.44 -2.66 -4.06
N PHE A 90 -10.72 -1.76 -3.39
CA PHE A 90 -9.31 -1.53 -3.68
C PHE A 90 -8.44 -2.76 -3.37
N ALA A 91 -8.75 -3.50 -2.30
CA ALA A 91 -8.09 -4.78 -2.01
C ALA A 91 -8.36 -5.82 -3.10
N TYR A 92 -9.58 -5.89 -3.64
CA TYR A 92 -9.89 -6.76 -4.77
C TYR A 92 -9.13 -6.39 -6.05
N VAL A 93 -8.84 -5.09 -6.28
CA VAL A 93 -7.95 -4.66 -7.39
C VAL A 93 -6.53 -5.24 -7.21
N PHE A 94 -5.95 -5.18 -6.01
CA PHE A 94 -4.64 -5.81 -5.77
C PHE A 94 -4.67 -7.32 -5.94
N LYS A 95 -5.73 -7.98 -5.45
CA LYS A 95 -5.92 -9.42 -5.61
C LYS A 95 -6.02 -9.83 -7.09
N SER A 96 -6.77 -9.08 -7.91
CA SER A 96 -6.89 -9.38 -9.34
C SER A 96 -5.57 -9.17 -10.09
N LEU A 97 -4.72 -8.26 -9.63
CA LEU A 97 -3.35 -8.09 -10.10
C LEU A 97 -2.37 -9.13 -9.53
N GLY A 98 -2.84 -10.13 -8.79
CA GLY A 98 -2.03 -11.21 -8.24
C GLY A 98 -1.13 -10.81 -7.06
N ALA A 99 -1.42 -9.70 -6.38
CA ALA A 99 -0.67 -9.34 -5.18
C ALA A 99 -0.79 -10.45 -4.12
N THR A 100 0.35 -10.87 -3.56
CA THR A 100 0.40 -11.79 -2.41
C THR A 100 0.32 -11.00 -1.09
N GLY A 101 0.76 -9.75 -1.09
CA GLY A 101 0.60 -8.81 0.01
C GLY A 101 0.38 -7.38 -0.49
N ALA A 102 -0.44 -6.58 0.18
CA ALA A 102 -0.66 -5.18 -0.19
C ALA A 102 -1.10 -4.31 0.99
N LEU A 103 -0.80 -3.02 0.91
CA LEU A 103 -1.26 -2.00 1.85
C LEU A 103 -1.66 -0.70 1.15
N ASN A 104 -2.56 0.04 1.77
CA ASN A 104 -2.98 1.36 1.35
C ASN A 104 -1.94 2.43 1.73
N LEU A 105 -1.80 3.47 0.90
CA LEU A 105 -0.97 4.65 1.17
C LEU A 105 -1.84 5.89 1.49
N ASP A 106 -1.23 7.01 1.88
CA ASP A 106 -1.99 8.24 2.14
C ASP A 106 -2.74 8.70 0.89
N THR A 107 -4.04 8.95 1.05
CA THR A 107 -4.97 9.18 -0.06
C THR A 107 -5.59 10.58 -0.05
N GLY A 108 -6.41 10.92 -1.04
CA GLY A 108 -7.03 12.23 -1.21
C GLY A 108 -6.05 13.22 -1.84
N GLY A 109 -5.91 14.42 -1.28
CA GLY A 109 -4.97 15.42 -1.81
C GLY A 109 -3.51 14.95 -1.88
N SER A 110 -3.14 13.90 -1.15
CA SER A 110 -1.80 13.29 -1.21
C SER A 110 -1.58 12.33 -2.37
N THR A 111 -2.64 11.90 -3.08
CA THR A 111 -2.48 10.90 -4.12
C THR A 111 -1.72 11.50 -5.30
N ALA A 112 -0.58 10.88 -5.63
CA ALA A 112 0.23 11.25 -6.77
C ALA A 112 0.97 10.02 -7.31
N MET A 113 1.19 10.01 -8.62
CA MET A 113 2.02 9.03 -9.30
C MET A 113 2.77 9.72 -10.43
N TYR A 114 4.09 9.61 -10.41
CA TYR A 114 5.00 10.17 -11.39
C TYR A 114 5.70 9.05 -12.14
N LEU A 115 5.64 9.07 -13.46
CA LEU A 115 6.22 8.04 -14.32
C LEU A 115 6.87 8.71 -15.53
N ASN A 116 8.15 8.38 -15.77
CA ASN A 116 8.91 8.79 -16.96
C ASN A 116 8.83 10.30 -17.26
N GLY A 117 9.14 11.13 -16.27
CA GLY A 117 9.23 12.58 -16.48
C GLY A 117 7.94 13.37 -16.28
N ARG A 118 6.81 12.71 -15.99
CA ARG A 118 5.51 13.39 -15.81
C ARG A 118 4.63 12.77 -14.73
N TYR A 119 3.72 13.57 -14.19
CA TYR A 119 2.62 13.06 -13.37
C TYR A 119 1.62 12.32 -14.25
N VAL A 120 1.36 11.05 -13.93
CA VAL A 120 0.19 10.29 -14.43
C VAL A 120 -1.00 10.43 -13.47
N PHE A 121 -0.73 10.79 -12.22
CA PHE A 121 -1.69 11.34 -11.27
C PHE A 121 -1.01 12.45 -10.47
N GLY A 122 -1.58 13.66 -10.46
CA GLY A 122 -0.97 14.83 -9.83
C GLY A 122 -1.39 15.01 -8.37
N PRO A 123 -0.51 15.52 -7.49
CA PRO A 123 -0.88 15.81 -6.11
C PRO A 123 -1.82 17.02 -6.04
N GLY A 124 -2.75 17.00 -5.08
CA GLY A 124 -3.58 18.17 -4.74
C GLY A 124 -2.93 19.10 -3.71
N ARG A 125 -1.75 18.76 -3.17
CA ARG A 125 -0.98 19.53 -2.18
C ARG A 125 0.50 19.16 -2.21
N ALA A 126 1.35 19.93 -1.54
CA ALA A 126 2.74 19.51 -1.29
C ALA A 126 2.78 18.20 -0.48
N LEU A 127 3.67 17.28 -0.86
CA LEU A 127 3.82 15.96 -0.23
C LEU A 127 5.10 15.90 0.62
N PRO A 128 5.06 15.35 1.84
CA PRO A 128 6.24 15.29 2.72
C PRO A 128 7.19 14.13 2.38
N ASN A 129 6.73 13.12 1.64
CA ASN A 129 7.52 11.95 1.28
C ASN A 129 7.06 11.33 -0.04
N ALA A 130 7.91 10.47 -0.62
CA ALA A 130 7.62 9.69 -1.81
C ALA A 130 8.33 8.33 -1.76
N ILE A 131 7.77 7.34 -2.44
CA ILE A 131 8.45 6.07 -2.74
C ILE A 131 8.98 6.19 -4.17
N ILE A 132 10.29 6.02 -4.35
CA ILE A 132 10.96 6.24 -5.63
C ILE A 132 11.56 4.92 -6.14
N PHE A 133 11.19 4.55 -7.35
CA PHE A 133 11.84 3.48 -8.12
C PHE A 133 12.70 4.15 -9.20
N ALA A 134 14.02 4.05 -9.08
CA ALA A 134 14.97 4.61 -10.02
C ALA A 134 15.90 3.52 -10.55
N ARG A 135 16.27 3.63 -11.84
CA ARG A 135 17.40 2.86 -12.37
C ARG A 135 18.68 3.54 -11.90
N ARG A 136 19.64 2.73 -11.44
CA ARG A 136 21.01 3.18 -11.20
C ARG A 136 21.81 3.12 -12.50
#